data_AF-A0ABD1WCK1-F1
#
_entry.id   AF-A0ABD1WCK1-F1
#
_cell.length_a   1.000
_cell.length_b   1.000
_cell.length_c   1.000
_cell.angle_alpha   90.00
_cell.angle_beta   90.00
_cell.angle_gamma   90.00
#
_symmetry.space_group_name_H-M   'P 1'
#
loop_
_entity.id
_entity.type
_entity.pdbx_description
1 polymer ?
#
loop_
_entity_poly.entity_id
_entity_poly.type
_entity_poly.pdbx_seq_one_letter_code
_entity_poly.pdbx_strand_id
1 'polypeptide(L)'
;MECNRDEAVRAKEIAERKFLDKDIKAAKKFALKAQNLYPGLEGISQVVRTFEVYISAEEKINGEYNWYAVLGVTPLADDETVRKQYRKLALLLHPDKNKSVGAEGAFKLVSQAWSLLSDKSKRLAYDQKYGTTFQGEKTDYEQGQATNKAKWILQLCKECRSTNEGSKG
;
A
#
# COMPACT_ATOMS: atom_id res chain seq x y z
N MET A 1 -6.21 27.74 6.94
CA MET A 1 -5.23 26.65 6.72
C MET A 1 -5.83 25.60 5.77
N GLU A 2 -6.07 25.98 4.51
CA GLU A 2 -6.61 25.06 3.47
C GLU A 2 -5.52 24.52 2.54
N CYS A 3 -4.29 25.03 2.64
CA CYS A 3 -3.19 24.71 1.74
C CYS A 3 -2.75 23.23 1.76
N ASN A 4 -2.82 22.55 2.91
CA ASN A 4 -2.37 21.15 3.02
C ASN A 4 -3.35 20.17 2.34
N ARG A 5 -4.65 20.48 2.34
CA ARG A 5 -5.67 19.66 1.66
C ARG A 5 -5.54 19.82 0.15
N ASP A 6 -5.42 21.05 -0.33
CA ASP A 6 -5.29 21.34 -1.76
C ASP A 6 -4.00 20.76 -2.35
N GLU A 7 -2.87 20.84 -1.63
CA GLU A 7 -1.63 20.22 -2.07
C GLU A 7 -1.72 18.68 -2.10
N ALA A 8 -2.43 18.06 -1.14
CA ALA A 8 -2.67 16.63 -1.15
C ALA A 8 -3.55 16.19 -2.33
N VAL A 9 -4.58 16.98 -2.70
CA VAL A 9 -5.40 16.74 -3.90
C VAL A 9 -4.55 16.82 -5.16
N ARG A 10 -3.72 17.86 -5.30
CA ARG A 10 -2.79 17.99 -6.44
C ARG A 10 -1.81 16.82 -6.52
N ALA A 11 -1.24 16.39 -5.40
CA ALA A 11 -0.35 15.24 -5.36
C ALA A 11 -1.06 13.94 -5.80
N LYS A 12 -2.32 13.74 -5.39
CA LYS A 12 -3.14 12.60 -5.84
C LYS A 12 -3.37 12.64 -7.36
N GLU A 13 -3.75 13.79 -7.91
CA GLU A 13 -3.97 13.92 -9.36
C GLU A 13 -2.70 13.64 -10.17
N ILE A 14 -1.54 14.14 -9.71
CA ILE A 14 -0.24 13.85 -10.32
C ILE A 14 0.03 12.35 -10.30
N ALA A 15 -0.30 11.67 -9.20
CA ALA A 15 -0.13 10.23 -9.09
C ALA A 15 -0.99 9.47 -10.11
N GLU A 16 -2.25 9.87 -10.30
CA GLU A 16 -3.16 9.29 -11.30
C GLU A 16 -2.66 9.55 -12.73
N ARG A 17 -2.14 10.74 -13.02
CA ARG A 17 -1.53 11.06 -14.31
C ARG A 17 -0.27 10.22 -14.58
N LYS A 18 0.57 10.03 -13.57
CA LYS A 18 1.78 9.17 -13.68
C LYS A 18 1.43 7.69 -13.87
N PHE A 19 0.35 7.23 -13.26
CA PHE A 19 -0.14 5.88 -13.49
C PHE A 19 -0.56 5.66 -14.95
N LEU A 20 -1.25 6.63 -15.58
CA LEU A 20 -1.60 6.56 -17.00
C LEU A 20 -0.37 6.58 -17.93
N ASP A 21 0.68 7.28 -17.51
CA ASP A 21 1.99 7.31 -18.18
C ASP A 21 2.79 6.01 -18.01
N LYS A 22 2.23 5.01 -17.33
CA LYS A 22 2.86 3.73 -16.94
C LYS A 22 4.05 3.88 -15.99
N ASP A 23 4.26 5.05 -15.40
CA ASP A 23 5.27 5.25 -14.34
C ASP A 23 4.64 4.98 -12.96
N ILE A 24 4.45 3.70 -12.66
CA ILE A 24 3.79 3.26 -11.42
C ILE A 24 4.64 3.57 -10.18
N LYS A 25 5.98 3.56 -10.33
CA LYS A 25 6.92 3.89 -9.24
C LYS A 25 6.80 5.36 -8.84
N ALA A 26 6.76 6.28 -9.80
CA ALA A 26 6.50 7.69 -9.51
C ALA A 26 5.08 7.87 -8.93
N ALA A 27 4.07 7.20 -9.51
CA ALA A 27 2.70 7.26 -9.00
C ALA A 27 2.61 6.90 -7.51
N LYS A 28 3.28 5.82 -7.06
CA LYS A 28 3.34 5.44 -5.63
C LYS A 28 3.96 6.55 -4.78
N LYS A 29 5.07 7.16 -5.21
CA LYS A 29 5.72 8.25 -4.45
C LYS A 29 4.79 9.43 -4.24
N PHE A 30 4.07 9.84 -5.28
CA PHE A 30 3.10 10.94 -5.19
C PHE A 30 1.88 10.57 -4.34
N ALA A 31 1.39 9.33 -4.44
CA ALA A 31 0.31 8.85 -3.59
C ALA A 31 0.70 8.82 -2.10
N LEU A 32 1.92 8.38 -1.77
CA LEU A 32 2.45 8.44 -0.41
C LEU A 32 2.65 9.87 0.08
N LYS A 33 3.11 10.78 -0.79
CA LYS A 33 3.19 12.21 -0.47
C LYS A 33 1.81 12.76 -0.10
N ALA A 34 0.78 12.47 -0.91
CA ALA A 34 -0.59 12.86 -0.63
C ALA A 34 -1.09 12.31 0.72
N GLN A 35 -0.78 11.04 1.02
CA GLN A 35 -1.14 10.40 2.29
C GLN A 35 -0.48 11.06 3.49
N ASN A 36 0.81 11.42 3.39
CA ASN A 36 1.52 12.08 4.47
C ASN A 36 1.06 13.53 4.68
N LEU A 37 0.67 14.23 3.61
CA LEU A 37 0.13 15.59 3.69
C LEU A 37 -1.25 15.61 4.35
N TYR A 38 -2.13 14.70 3.94
CA TYR A 38 -3.48 14.64 4.49
C TYR A 38 -4.04 13.20 4.46
N PRO A 39 -3.90 12.42 5.55
CA PRO A 39 -4.34 11.02 5.58
C PRO A 39 -5.87 10.85 5.54
N GLY A 40 -6.64 11.91 5.80
CA GLY A 40 -8.10 11.90 5.75
C GLY A 40 -8.70 12.18 4.37
N LEU A 41 -7.90 12.28 3.31
CA LEU A 41 -8.39 12.64 1.98
C LEU A 41 -8.98 11.40 1.31
N GLU A 42 -10.15 11.62 0.72
CA GLU A 42 -10.99 10.56 0.21
C GLU A 42 -10.27 9.75 -0.89
N GLY A 43 -10.19 8.44 -0.67
CA GLY A 43 -9.61 7.51 -1.64
C GLY A 43 -8.09 7.35 -1.56
N ILE A 44 -7.35 8.10 -0.73
CA ILE A 44 -5.87 8.00 -0.72
C ILE A 44 -5.38 6.60 -0.41
N SER A 45 -5.92 5.99 0.65
CA SER A 45 -5.50 4.65 1.06
C SER A 45 -5.76 3.63 -0.04
N GLN A 46 -6.83 3.80 -0.81
CA GLN A 46 -7.20 2.98 -1.94
C GLN A 46 -6.27 3.20 -3.15
N VAL A 47 -5.92 4.45 -3.45
CA VAL A 47 -4.95 4.81 -4.50
C VAL A 47 -3.59 4.18 -4.21
N VAL A 48 -3.06 4.37 -3.00
CA VAL A 48 -1.78 3.77 -2.59
C VAL A 48 -1.85 2.25 -2.76
N ARG A 49 -2.93 1.62 -2.28
CA ARG A 49 -3.08 0.17 -2.37
C ARG A 49 -3.18 -0.35 -3.80
N THR A 50 -3.88 0.38 -4.66
CA THR A 50 -3.99 0.08 -6.09
C THR A 50 -2.58 0.07 -6.69
N PHE A 51 -1.79 1.11 -6.47
CA PHE A 51 -0.44 1.20 -7.01
C PHE A 51 0.50 0.13 -6.45
N GLU A 52 0.38 -0.23 -5.16
CA GLU A 52 1.16 -1.36 -4.61
C GLU A 52 0.88 -2.67 -5.36
N VAL A 53 -0.40 -2.98 -5.62
CA VAL A 53 -0.80 -4.18 -6.37
C VAL A 53 -0.23 -4.16 -7.79
N TYR A 54 -0.25 -3.01 -8.46
CA TYR A 54 0.33 -2.88 -9.80
C TYR A 54 1.85 -3.06 -9.80
N ILE A 55 2.57 -2.44 -8.85
CA ILE A 55 4.02 -2.61 -8.75
C ILE A 55 4.37 -4.08 -8.53
N SER A 56 3.67 -4.76 -7.62
CA SER A 56 3.87 -6.19 -7.38
C SER A 56 3.51 -7.07 -8.59
N ALA A 57 2.62 -6.61 -9.47
CA ALA A 57 2.31 -7.29 -10.72
C ALA A 57 3.34 -7.01 -11.84
N GLU A 58 4.03 -5.87 -11.79
CA GLU A 58 5.13 -5.55 -12.70
C GLU A 58 6.42 -6.29 -12.35
N GLU A 59 6.64 -6.59 -11.06
CA GLU A 59 7.75 -7.41 -10.58
C GLU A 59 7.54 -8.90 -10.91
N LYS A 60 7.59 -9.23 -12.20
CA LYS A 60 7.57 -10.59 -12.71
C LYS A 60 8.93 -11.24 -12.47
N ILE A 61 8.94 -12.32 -11.69
CA ILE A 61 10.13 -13.14 -11.52
C ILE A 61 10.05 -14.24 -12.58
N ASN A 62 11.07 -14.30 -13.46
CA ASN A 62 11.18 -15.30 -14.52
C ASN A 62 9.99 -15.33 -15.51
N GLY A 63 9.35 -14.19 -15.75
CA GLY A 63 8.22 -14.05 -16.69
C GLY A 63 6.84 -14.42 -16.12
N GLU A 64 6.77 -14.95 -14.90
CA GLU A 64 5.52 -15.26 -14.20
C GLU A 64 5.20 -14.25 -13.10
N TYR A 65 3.92 -13.99 -12.87
CA TYR A 65 3.46 -13.09 -11.81
C TYR A 65 3.71 -13.70 -10.43
N ASN A 66 4.19 -12.88 -9.50
CA ASN A 66 4.31 -13.27 -8.10
C ASN A 66 2.99 -13.02 -7.36
N TRP A 67 2.14 -14.05 -7.29
CA TRP A 67 0.80 -13.93 -6.67
C TRP A 67 0.87 -13.68 -5.16
N TYR A 68 1.94 -14.14 -4.50
CA TYR A 68 2.19 -13.84 -3.09
C TYR A 68 2.47 -12.34 -2.89
N ALA A 69 3.31 -11.74 -3.74
CA ALA A 69 3.59 -10.32 -3.72
C ALA A 69 2.35 -9.46 -4.03
N VAL A 70 1.54 -9.86 -5.01
CA VAL A 70 0.28 -9.17 -5.37
C VAL A 70 -0.69 -9.09 -4.18
N LEU A 71 -0.78 -10.14 -3.37
CA LEU A 71 -1.58 -10.14 -2.15
C LEU A 71 -0.86 -9.44 -0.97
N GLY A 72 0.45 -9.26 -1.06
CA GLY A 72 1.30 -8.74 0.01
C GLY A 72 1.43 -9.75 1.16
N VAL A 73 1.53 -11.04 0.82
CA VAL A 73 1.73 -12.14 1.77
C VAL A 73 3.04 -12.84 1.48
N THR A 74 3.62 -13.47 2.50
CA THR A 74 4.81 -14.30 2.34
C THR A 74 4.43 -15.67 1.78
N PRO A 75 5.31 -16.35 1.02
CA PRO A 75 5.05 -17.73 0.57
C PRO A 75 4.88 -18.71 1.73
N LEU A 76 5.43 -18.38 2.90
CA LEU A 76 5.30 -19.12 4.16
C LEU A 76 3.98 -18.82 4.91
N ALA A 77 3.15 -17.90 4.42
CA ALA A 77 1.91 -17.52 5.10
C ALA A 77 0.87 -18.65 5.09
N ASP A 78 0.15 -18.77 6.21
CA ASP A 78 -0.97 -19.69 6.35
C ASP A 78 -2.18 -19.29 5.46
N ASP A 79 -3.01 -20.26 5.08
CA ASP A 79 -4.25 -20.03 4.32
C ASP A 79 -5.17 -19.00 4.99
N GLU A 80 -5.26 -19.01 6.32
CA GLU A 80 -6.02 -18.01 7.06
C GLU A 80 -5.49 -16.60 6.83
N THR A 81 -4.17 -16.42 6.81
CA THR A 81 -3.53 -15.11 6.59
C THR A 81 -3.81 -14.64 5.16
N VAL A 82 -3.70 -15.53 4.17
CA VAL A 82 -4.04 -15.22 2.77
C VAL A 82 -5.51 -14.80 2.66
N ARG A 83 -6.44 -15.53 3.29
CA ARG A 83 -7.87 -15.22 3.30
C ARG A 83 -8.17 -13.88 3.97
N LYS A 84 -7.55 -13.60 5.12
CA LYS A 84 -7.70 -12.33 5.83
C LYS A 84 -7.20 -11.16 4.98
N GLN A 85 -6.06 -11.34 4.31
CA GLN A 85 -5.48 -10.30 3.48
C GLN A 85 -6.31 -10.04 2.22
N TYR A 86 -6.79 -11.09 1.55
CA TYR A 86 -7.70 -10.97 0.42
C TYR A 86 -8.97 -10.21 0.79
N ARG A 87 -9.61 -10.53 1.93
CA ARG A 87 -10.82 -9.82 2.39
C ARG A 87 -10.56 -8.32 2.61
N LYS A 88 -9.43 -7.96 3.24
CA LYS A 88 -9.04 -6.56 3.42
C LYS A 88 -8.85 -5.86 2.08
N LEU A 89 -8.15 -6.49 1.15
CA LEU A 89 -7.90 -5.97 -0.19
C LEU A 89 -9.18 -5.76 -0.99
N ALA A 90 -10.07 -6.75 -1.00
CA ALA A 90 -11.32 -6.70 -1.73
C ALA A 90 -12.20 -5.53 -1.25
N LEU A 91 -12.25 -5.28 0.07
CA LEU A 91 -13.00 -4.15 0.64
C LEU A 91 -12.39 -2.79 0.28
N LEU A 92 -11.05 -2.71 0.22
CA LEU A 92 -10.34 -1.47 -0.11
C LEU A 92 -10.40 -1.14 -1.60
N LEU A 93 -10.33 -2.15 -2.46
CA LEU A 93 -10.32 -2.00 -3.92
C LEU A 93 -11.71 -2.09 -4.55
N HIS A 94 -12.77 -2.21 -3.74
CA HIS A 94 -14.12 -2.37 -4.25
C HIS A 94 -14.52 -1.15 -5.11
N PRO A 95 -15.00 -1.35 -6.36
CA PRO A 95 -15.28 -0.26 -7.31
C PRO A 95 -16.38 0.70 -6.82
N ASP A 96 -17.27 0.24 -5.93
CA ASP A 96 -18.31 1.06 -5.32
C ASP A 96 -17.74 2.18 -4.42
N LYS A 97 -16.67 1.86 -3.68
CA LYS A 97 -16.03 2.80 -2.73
C LYS A 97 -14.79 3.49 -3.31
N ASN A 98 -14.22 2.94 -4.37
CA ASN A 98 -12.99 3.43 -4.97
C ASN A 98 -13.21 3.84 -6.43
N LYS A 99 -13.41 5.13 -6.67
CA LYS A 99 -13.52 5.73 -8.01
C LYS A 99 -12.15 6.07 -8.62
N SER A 100 -11.07 5.46 -8.14
CA SER A 100 -9.71 5.75 -8.60
C SER A 100 -9.34 4.98 -9.87
N VAL A 101 -8.45 5.60 -10.64
CA VAL A 101 -7.85 4.99 -11.84
C VAL A 101 -7.17 3.66 -11.48
N GLY A 102 -7.54 2.59 -12.20
CA GLY A 102 -6.95 1.26 -12.03
C GLY A 102 -7.56 0.39 -10.93
N ALA A 103 -8.58 0.85 -10.19
CA ALA A 103 -9.20 0.07 -9.12
C ALA A 103 -9.70 -1.31 -9.59
N GLU A 104 -10.38 -1.34 -10.74
CA GLU A 104 -10.89 -2.59 -11.33
C GLU A 104 -9.76 -3.56 -11.72
N GLY A 105 -8.68 -3.05 -12.30
CA GLY A 105 -7.54 -3.88 -12.71
C GLY A 105 -6.79 -4.44 -11.49
N ALA A 106 -6.58 -3.63 -10.45
CA ALA A 106 -6.00 -4.12 -9.19
C ALA A 106 -6.90 -5.17 -8.53
N PHE A 107 -8.23 -4.98 -8.53
CA PHE A 107 -9.16 -5.97 -8.00
C PHE A 107 -9.11 -7.30 -8.77
N LYS A 108 -9.03 -7.24 -10.12
CA LYS A 108 -8.85 -8.43 -10.97
C LYS A 108 -7.57 -9.18 -10.61
N LEU A 109 -6.44 -8.49 -10.44
CA LEU A 109 -5.16 -9.10 -10.06
C LEU A 109 -5.26 -9.82 -8.69
N VAL A 110 -5.87 -9.15 -7.71
CA VAL A 110 -6.08 -9.73 -6.36
C VAL A 110 -6.99 -10.96 -6.42
N SER A 111 -8.05 -10.92 -7.23
CA SER A 111 -8.96 -12.05 -7.42
C SER A 111 -8.29 -13.23 -8.11
N GLN A 112 -7.42 -12.99 -9.09
CA GLN A 112 -6.63 -14.02 -9.75
C GLN A 112 -5.66 -14.68 -8.78
N ALA A 113 -4.94 -13.89 -7.98
CA ALA A 113 -4.04 -14.38 -6.93
C ALA A 113 -4.79 -15.29 -5.94
N TRP A 114 -5.96 -14.86 -5.48
CA TRP A 114 -6.81 -15.64 -4.57
C TRP A 114 -7.27 -16.97 -5.18
N SER A 115 -7.70 -16.97 -6.45
CA SER A 115 -8.14 -18.20 -7.14
C SER A 115 -7.05 -19.28 -7.24
N LEU A 116 -5.79 -18.87 -7.24
CA LEU A 116 -4.63 -19.76 -7.26
C LEU A 116 -4.18 -20.17 -5.85
N LEU A 117 -4.12 -19.23 -4.90
CA LEU A 117 -3.62 -19.50 -3.55
C LEU A 117 -4.66 -20.14 -2.62
N SER A 118 -5.96 -19.94 -2.88
CA SER A 118 -7.04 -20.51 -2.06
C SER A 118 -7.17 -22.02 -2.21
N ASP A 119 -6.66 -22.61 -3.29
CA ASP A 119 -6.72 -24.05 -3.53
C ASP A 119 -5.34 -24.67 -3.28
N LYS A 120 -5.28 -25.66 -2.39
CA LYS A 120 -4.02 -26.30 -1.99
C LYS A 120 -3.31 -26.97 -3.17
N SER A 121 -4.07 -27.58 -4.09
CA SER A 121 -3.50 -28.24 -5.28
C SER A 121 -2.91 -27.23 -6.24
N LYS A 122 -3.60 -26.11 -6.48
CA LYS A 122 -3.08 -25.01 -7.32
C LYS A 122 -1.89 -24.31 -6.67
N ARG A 123 -1.92 -24.10 -5.35
CA ARG A 123 -0.79 -23.54 -4.59
C ARG A 123 0.44 -24.44 -4.70
N LEU A 124 0.28 -25.75 -4.57
CA LEU A 124 1.38 -26.71 -4.73
C LEU A 124 1.94 -26.69 -6.15
N ALA A 125 1.09 -26.68 -7.17
CA ALA A 125 1.52 -26.59 -8.56
C ALA A 125 2.27 -25.28 -8.87
N TYR A 126 1.84 -24.18 -8.25
CA TYR A 126 2.53 -22.89 -8.34
C TYR A 126 3.87 -22.92 -7.61
N ASP A 127 3.91 -23.44 -6.38
CA ASP A 127 5.12 -23.57 -5.57
C ASP A 127 6.15 -24.49 -6.24
N GLN A 128 5.73 -25.58 -6.87
CA GLN A 128 6.63 -26.46 -7.65
C GLN A 128 7.27 -25.74 -8.85
N LYS A 129 6.54 -24.80 -9.49
CA LYS A 129 7.09 -23.98 -10.58
C LYS A 129 8.03 -22.88 -10.05
N TYR A 130 7.76 -22.35 -8.87
CA TYR A 130 8.49 -21.23 -8.26
C TYR A 130 9.60 -21.66 -7.27
N GLY A 131 9.64 -22.94 -6.89
CA GLY A 131 10.40 -23.48 -5.77
C GLY A 131 11.92 -23.53 -5.94
N THR A 132 12.45 -23.14 -7.10
CA THR A 132 13.91 -23.05 -7.32
C THR A 132 14.48 -21.67 -6.96
N THR A 133 13.66 -20.63 -6.76
CA THR A 133 14.17 -19.24 -6.64
C THR A 133 14.04 -18.64 -5.23
N PHE A 134 13.22 -19.20 -4.34
CA PHE A 134 13.04 -18.64 -2.99
C PHE A 134 14.10 -19.13 -1.98
N GLN A 135 15.38 -18.93 -2.31
CA GLN A 135 16.40 -18.77 -1.26
C GLN A 135 16.45 -17.30 -0.85
N GLY A 136 15.66 -16.96 0.17
CA GLY A 136 15.98 -15.91 1.13
C GLY A 136 16.14 -14.48 0.61
N GLU A 137 15.05 -13.77 0.37
CA GLU A 137 15.03 -12.33 0.59
C GLU A 137 13.80 -11.95 1.42
N LYS A 138 14.06 -11.61 2.69
CA LYS A 138 13.06 -11.13 3.64
C LYS A 138 12.69 -9.72 3.21
N THR A 139 11.53 -9.53 2.59
CA THR A 139 11.02 -8.18 2.35
C THR A 139 10.32 -7.69 3.62
N ASP A 140 10.84 -6.62 4.21
CA ASP A 140 10.40 -5.90 5.41
C ASP A 140 8.96 -5.32 5.33
N TYR A 141 7.96 -6.11 4.96
CA TYR A 141 6.56 -5.66 4.86
C TYR A 141 5.79 -5.73 6.20
N GLU A 142 6.48 -5.76 7.35
CA GLU A 142 5.86 -5.77 8.69
C GLU A 142 6.33 -4.66 9.64
N GLN A 143 7.18 -3.70 9.22
CA GLN A 143 7.63 -2.62 10.13
C GLN A 143 6.94 -1.25 9.93
N GLY A 144 6.01 -1.11 8.97
CA GLY A 144 5.40 0.19 8.63
C GLY A 144 4.15 0.60 9.41
N GLN A 145 3.47 -0.32 10.11
CA GLN A 145 2.15 -0.03 10.71
C GLN A 145 2.18 0.34 12.20
N ALA A 146 3.32 0.20 12.89
CA ALA A 146 3.42 0.49 14.33
C ALA A 146 4.23 1.75 14.69
N THR A 147 5.12 2.25 13.81
CA THR A 147 6.06 3.34 14.16
C THR A 147 5.58 4.75 13.79
N ASN A 148 4.65 4.88 12.84
CA ASN A 148 4.18 6.21 12.40
C ASN A 148 3.10 6.83 13.30
N LYS A 149 2.47 6.08 14.20
CA LYS A 149 1.53 6.66 15.17
C LYS A 149 2.25 7.33 16.35
N ALA A 150 3.46 6.88 16.69
CA ALA A 150 4.20 7.39 17.85
C ALA A 150 5.12 8.58 17.54
N LYS A 151 5.58 8.73 16.28
CA LYS A 151 6.48 9.85 15.90
C LYS A 151 5.75 11.17 15.61
N TRP A 152 4.47 11.15 15.24
CA TRP A 152 3.71 12.38 14.96
C TRP A 152 3.10 13.07 16.18
N ILE A 153 2.92 12.36 17.31
CA ILE A 153 2.38 12.97 18.55
C ILE A 153 3.48 13.66 19.39
N LEU A 154 4.76 13.29 19.24
CA LEU A 154 5.86 13.86 20.02
C LEU A 154 6.56 15.08 19.40
N GLN A 155 6.28 15.44 18.14
CA GLN A 155 6.88 16.63 17.51
C GLN A 155 6.04 17.92 17.69
N LEU A 156 4.85 17.84 18.28
CA LEU A 156 3.94 18.97 18.50
C LEU A 156 3.93 19.51 19.95
N CYS A 157 4.93 19.14 20.77
CA CYS A 157 4.99 19.52 22.19
C CYS A 157 6.29 20.28 22.59
N LYS A 158 7.02 20.86 21.63
CA LYS A 158 8.30 21.54 21.89
C LYS A 158 8.38 23.05 21.64
N GLU A 159 7.25 23.72 21.39
CA GLU A 159 7.20 25.19 21.19
C GLU A 159 6.15 25.88 22.09
N CYS A 160 6.14 25.57 23.39
CA CYS A 160 5.33 26.31 24.37
C CYS A 160 6.01 26.45 25.75
N ARG A 161 7.30 26.81 25.79
CA ARG A 161 7.93 27.23 27.06
C ARG A 161 9.07 28.23 26.86
N SER A 162 8.73 29.51 26.67
CA SER A 162 9.51 30.66 27.19
C SER A 162 8.77 31.97 26.98
N THR A 163 7.69 32.19 27.73
CA THR A 163 7.18 33.53 28.06
C THR A 163 6.63 33.52 29.48
N ASN A 164 7.51 33.52 30.48
CA ASN A 164 7.23 34.15 31.77
C ASN A 164 8.46 34.07 32.70
N GLU A 165 9.29 35.10 32.67
CA GLU A 165 10.00 35.53 33.88
C GLU A 165 9.36 36.84 34.34
N GLY A 166 8.44 36.72 35.30
CA GLY A 166 8.06 37.83 36.17
C GLY A 166 9.24 38.21 37.05
N SER A 167 9.52 39.48 37.28
CA SER A 167 8.88 40.26 38.35
C SER A 167 8.77 39.50 39.67
N LYS A 168 9.79 39.64 40.53
CA LYS A 168 9.67 40.03 41.95
C LYS A 168 11.06 40.01 42.61
N GLY A 169 11.43 41.14 43.21
CA GLY A 169 12.65 41.37 43.97
C GLY A 169 12.98 42.85 43.97
#